data_AF-A0A5E4UF51-F1
#
_entry.id   AF-A0A5E4UF51-F1
#
_cell.length_a   1.000
_cell.length_b   1.000
_cell.length_c   1.000
_cell.angle_alpha   90.00
_cell.angle_beta   90.00
_cell.angle_gamma   90.00
#
_symmetry.space_group_name_H-M   'P 1'
#
loop_
_entity.id
_entity.type
_entity.pdbx_description
1 polymer ?
#
loop_
_entity_poly.entity_id
_entity_poly.type
_entity_poly.pdbx_seq_one_letter_code
_entity_poly.pdbx_strand_id
1 'polypeptide(L)'
;MSESAVTMCPPLANPDAIESVPELRAELHRTNGSVLQLAGELHELRHVLHGVSQSLARVVFLHMHGHHEAVAKELDAIVTNHVKVMHRPQGGMH
;
A
#
# COMPACT_ATOMS: atom_id res chain seq x y z
N MET A 1 2.85 21.55 3.98
CA MET A 1 2.88 21.17 2.57
C MET A 1 3.35 19.74 2.51
N SER A 2 2.49 18.80 2.10
CA SER A 2 2.82 17.38 2.08
C SER A 2 3.74 17.10 0.91
N GLU A 3 4.97 16.66 1.18
CA GLU A 3 5.89 16.20 0.15
C GLU A 3 5.27 14.97 -0.53
N SER A 4 4.99 15.07 -1.82
CA SER A 4 4.61 13.92 -2.64
C SER A 4 5.78 12.94 -2.61
N ALA A 5 5.63 11.85 -1.84
CA ALA A 5 6.54 10.73 -1.91
C ALA A 5 6.48 10.18 -3.34
N VAL A 6 7.46 10.52 -4.16
CA VAL A 6 7.67 9.91 -5.47
C VAL A 6 8.03 8.46 -5.18
N THR A 7 7.07 7.55 -5.37
CA THR A 7 7.31 6.12 -5.35
C THR A 7 8.29 5.81 -6.48
N MET A 8 9.57 5.69 -6.14
CA MET A 8 10.62 5.32 -7.07
C MET A 8 10.33 3.92 -7.60
N CYS A 9 9.90 3.82 -8.86
CA CYS A 9 9.82 2.54 -9.54
C CYS A 9 11.24 1.96 -9.66
N PRO A 10 11.43 0.64 -9.42
CA PRO A 10 12.72 0.00 -9.68
C PRO A 10 13.15 0.26 -11.13
N PRO A 11 14.45 0.50 -11.39
CA PRO A 11 14.92 0.67 -12.76
C PRO A 11 14.61 -0.60 -13.56
N LEU A 12 13.81 -0.45 -14.61
CA LEU A 12 13.49 -1.51 -15.56
C LEU A 12 14.80 -1.96 -16.22
N ALA A 13 15.02 -3.28 -16.28
CA ALA A 13 16.20 -3.83 -16.94
C ALA A 13 16.22 -3.43 -18.42
N ASN A 14 17.39 -3.01 -18.94
CA ASN A 14 17.58 -2.80 -20.36
C ASN A 14 17.85 -4.17 -21.03
N PRO A 15 16.92 -4.74 -21.80
CA PRO A 15 17.11 -6.06 -22.41
C PRO A 15 18.28 -6.07 -23.41
N ASP A 16 18.58 -4.93 -24.06
CA ASP A 16 19.65 -4.80 -25.05
C ASP A 16 21.05 -4.79 -24.41
N ALA A 17 21.13 -4.69 -23.08
CA ALA A 17 22.38 -4.72 -22.32
C ALA A 17 22.72 -6.13 -21.78
N ILE A 18 21.90 -7.15 -22.07
CA ILE A 18 22.11 -8.53 -21.61
C ILE A 18 22.76 -9.32 -22.74
N GLU A 19 24.02 -9.71 -22.56
CA GLU A 19 24.83 -10.32 -23.63
C GLU A 19 24.92 -11.85 -23.49
N SER A 20 24.44 -12.41 -22.37
CA SER A 20 24.57 -13.84 -22.10
C SER A 20 23.35 -14.48 -21.42
N VAL A 21 23.21 -15.80 -21.63
CA VAL A 21 22.16 -16.61 -20.98
C VAL A 21 22.25 -16.61 -19.44
N PRO A 22 23.43 -16.68 -18.80
CA PRO A 22 23.54 -16.55 -17.35
C PRO A 22 23.05 -15.21 -16.81
N GLU A 23 23.42 -14.10 -17.47
CA GLU A 23 22.96 -12.75 -17.08
C GLU A 23 21.45 -12.63 -17.22
N LEU A 24 20.86 -13.15 -18.31
CA LEU A 24 19.42 -13.19 -18.49
C LEU A 24 18.70 -13.96 -17.38
N ARG A 25 19.25 -15.10 -16.94
CA ARG A 25 18.67 -15.90 -15.85
C ARG A 25 18.72 -15.16 -14.51
N ALA A 26 19.85 -14.51 -14.22
CA ALA A 26 20.00 -13.71 -13.00
C ALA A 26 19.00 -12.55 -13.00
N GLU A 27 18.84 -11.89 -14.14
CA GLU A 27 17.92 -10.77 -14.30
C GLU A 27 16.46 -11.18 -14.19
N LEU A 28 16.09 -12.30 -14.81
CA LEU A 28 14.75 -12.87 -14.69
C LEU A 28 14.44 -13.27 -13.25
N HIS A 29 15.40 -13.87 -12.54
CA HIS A 29 15.22 -14.24 -11.13
C HIS A 29 15.00 -13.00 -10.25
N ARG A 30 15.80 -11.94 -10.45
CA ARG A 30 15.64 -10.65 -9.78
C ARG A 30 14.26 -10.04 -10.05
N THR A 31 13.87 -9.98 -11.31
CA THR A 31 12.56 -9.45 -11.74
C THR A 31 11.40 -10.25 -11.12
N ASN A 32 11.49 -11.58 -11.12
CA ASN A 32 10.49 -12.44 -10.51
C ASN A 32 10.36 -12.19 -8.99
N GLY A 33 11.48 -12.00 -8.29
CA GLY A 33 11.49 -11.61 -6.88
C GLY A 33 10.76 -10.29 -6.64
N SER A 34 11.07 -9.26 -7.43
CA SER A 34 10.40 -7.95 -7.34
C SER A 34 8.90 -8.05 -7.63
N VAL A 35 8.49 -8.82 -8.63
CA VAL A 35 7.06 -9.02 -8.95
C VAL A 35 6.32 -9.71 -7.82
N LEU A 36 6.92 -10.74 -7.22
CA LEU A 36 6.33 -11.43 -6.07
C LEU A 36 6.19 -10.51 -4.86
N GLN A 37 7.20 -9.67 -4.59
CA GLN A 37 7.13 -8.67 -3.53
C GLN A 37 6.00 -7.66 -3.79
N LEU A 38 5.95 -7.07 -4.98
CA LEU A 38 4.91 -6.11 -5.36
C LEU A 38 3.50 -6.74 -5.30
N ALA A 39 3.35 -8.00 -5.70
CA ALA A 39 2.10 -8.72 -5.58
C ALA A 39 1.66 -8.88 -4.12
N GLY A 40 2.60 -9.15 -3.21
CA GLY A 40 2.33 -9.17 -1.76
C GLY A 40 1.91 -7.81 -1.22
N GLU A 41 2.65 -6.74 -1.57
CA GLU A 41 2.31 -5.37 -1.16
C GLU A 41 0.93 -4.92 -1.68
N LEU A 42 0.59 -5.26 -2.92
CA LEU A 42 -0.73 -5.01 -3.50
C LEU A 42 -1.84 -5.78 -2.77
N HIS A 43 -1.57 -7.02 -2.35
CA HIS A 43 -2.52 -7.82 -1.58
C HIS A 43 -2.83 -7.17 -0.22
N GLU A 44 -1.80 -6.75 0.50
CA GLU A 44 -1.95 -6.03 1.77
C GLU A 44 -2.71 -4.72 1.60
N LEU A 45 -2.35 -3.93 0.57
CA LEU A 45 -3.04 -2.68 0.25
C LEU A 45 -4.52 -2.91 -0.05
N ARG A 46 -4.86 -4.00 -0.76
CA ARG A 46 -6.25 -4.36 -1.06
C ARG A 46 -7.05 -4.63 0.22
N HIS A 47 -6.47 -5.31 1.21
CA HIS A 47 -7.14 -5.56 2.49
C HIS A 47 -7.40 -4.27 3.26
N VAL A 48 -6.40 -3.39 3.32
CA VAL A 48 -6.53 -2.08 3.97
C VAL A 48 -7.63 -1.25 3.28
N LEU A 49 -7.60 -1.17 1.95
CA LEU A 49 -8.59 -0.42 1.18
C LEU A 49 -10.01 -0.97 1.39
N HIS A 50 -10.15 -2.30 1.43
CA HIS A 50 -11.44 -2.93 1.71
C HIS A 50 -11.97 -2.57 3.11
N GLY A 51 -11.11 -2.63 4.13
CA GLY A 51 -11.47 -2.24 5.50
C GLY A 51 -11.89 -0.77 5.62
N VAL A 52 -11.15 0.14 4.97
CA VAL A 52 -11.50 1.56 4.93
C VAL A 52 -12.82 1.79 4.19
N SER A 53 -13.03 1.14 3.04
CA SER A 53 -14.26 1.24 2.26
C SER A 53 -15.49 0.80 3.05
N GLN A 54 -15.41 -0.34 3.76
CA GLN A 54 -16.49 -0.79 4.63
C GLN A 54 -16.79 0.18 5.76
N SER A 55 -15.74 0.74 6.39
CA SER A 55 -15.90 1.68 7.50
C SER A 55 -16.53 2.99 7.04
N LEU A 56 -16.14 3.50 5.86
CA LEU A 56 -16.80 4.65 5.24
C LEU A 56 -18.27 4.37 4.91
N ALA A 57 -18.59 3.18 4.39
CA ALA A 57 -19.97 2.80 4.12
C ALA A 57 -20.84 2.82 5.40
N ARG A 58 -20.29 2.34 6.53
CA ARG A 58 -20.97 2.40 7.83
C ARG A 58 -21.19 3.84 8.30
N VAL A 59 -20.17 4.71 8.17
CA VAL A 59 -20.30 6.13 8.52
C VAL A 59 -21.42 6.80 7.72
N VAL A 60 -21.44 6.60 6.39
CA VAL A 60 -22.48 7.16 5.51
C VAL A 60 -23.86 6.66 5.94
N PHE A 61 -24.00 5.36 6.20
CA PHE A 61 -25.25 4.77 6.64
C PHE A 61 -25.75 5.37 7.97
N LEU A 62 -24.88 5.47 8.98
CA LEU A 62 -25.22 6.06 10.28
C LEU A 62 -25.60 7.54 10.16
N HIS A 63 -24.90 8.28 9.30
CA HIS A 63 -25.19 9.69 9.05
C HIS A 63 -26.56 9.87 8.41
N MET A 64 -26.92 9.03 7.42
CA MET A 64 -28.25 9.06 6.79
C MET A 64 -29.40 8.83 7.79
N HIS A 65 -29.15 8.07 8.86
CA HIS A 65 -30.14 7.79 9.91
C HIS A 65 -30.10 8.80 11.06
N GLY A 66 -29.26 9.83 10.98
CA GLY A 66 -29.14 10.85 12.02
C GLY A 66 -28.47 10.37 13.31
N HIS A 67 -27.74 9.25 13.27
CA HIS A 67 -27.02 8.70 14.42
C HIS A 67 -25.65 9.36 14.61
N HIS A 68 -25.65 10.66 14.93
CA HIS A 68 -24.45 11.50 14.96
C HIS A 68 -23.39 11.03 15.98
N GLU A 69 -23.80 10.55 17.16
CA GLU A 69 -22.87 10.00 18.16
C GLU A 69 -22.21 8.69 17.67
N ALA A 70 -22.97 7.85 16.97
CA ALA A 70 -22.44 6.61 16.40
C ALA A 70 -21.44 6.88 15.26
N VAL A 71 -21.66 7.94 14.47
CA VAL A 71 -20.70 8.41 13.46
C VAL A 71 -19.38 8.81 14.10
N ALA A 72 -19.41 9.60 15.19
CA ALA A 72 -18.20 10.02 15.89
C ALA A 72 -17.39 8.81 16.39
N LYS A 73 -18.06 7.83 16.99
CA LYS A 73 -17.43 6.58 17.45
C LYS A 73 -16.81 5.76 16.32
N GLU A 74 -17.46 5.68 15.16
CA GLU A 74 -16.93 4.96 14.00
C GLU A 74 -15.70 5.68 13.41
N LEU A 75 -15.71 7.02 13.38
CA LEU A 75 -14.55 7.81 12.97
C LEU A 75 -13.35 7.61 13.91
N ASP A 76 -13.56 7.58 15.23
CA ASP A 76 -12.51 7.30 16.21
C ASP A 76 -11.90 5.89 16.01
N ALA A 77 -12.74 4.91 15.66
CA ALA A 77 -12.30 3.57 15.32
C ALA A 77 -11.47 3.55 14.03
N ILE A 78 -11.86 4.30 12.99
CA ILE A 78 -11.08 4.44 11.75
C ILE A 78 -9.71 5.06 12.04
N VAL A 79 -9.65 6.12 12.85
CA VAL A 79 -8.38 6.77 13.23
C VAL A 79 -7.48 5.79 13.99
N THR A 80 -8.04 5.02 14.91
CA THR A 80 -7.29 4.05 15.71
C THR A 80 -6.73 2.89 14.86
N ASN A 81 -7.54 2.36 13.95
CA ASN A 81 -7.23 1.12 13.24
C ASN A 81 -6.55 1.33 11.89
N HIS A 82 -6.83 2.44 11.19
CA HIS A 82 -6.35 2.67 9.82
C HIS A 82 -5.35 3.83 9.69
N VAL A 83 -5.45 4.87 10.52
CA VAL A 83 -4.55 6.05 10.41
C VAL A 83 -3.20 5.81 11.09
N LYS A 84 -3.13 4.95 12.13
CA LYS A 84 -1.85 4.57 12.77
C LYS A 84 -0.91 3.75 11.86
N VAL A 85 -1.41 3.18 10.77
CA VAL A 85 -0.61 2.38 9.82
C VAL A 85 0.31 3.26 8.94
N MET A 86 0.11 4.59 8.90
CA MET A 86 1.00 5.50 8.16
C MET A 86 2.23 6.01 8.93
N HIS A 87 2.36 5.72 10.23
CA HIS A 87 3.61 5.98 10.97
C HIS A 87 4.49 4.72 11.00
N ARG A 88 4.93 4.24 9.83
CA ARG A 88 6.09 3.37 9.77
C ARG A 88 7.32 4.29 9.77
N PRO A 89 8.16 4.30 10.82
CA PRO A 89 9.40 5.06 10.76
C PRO A 89 10.23 4.48 9.61
N GLN A 90 10.57 5.34 8.64
CA GLN A 90 11.70 5.05 7.75
C GLN A 90 12.95 5.02 8.64
N GLY A 91 13.36 3.83 9.02
CA GLY A 91 14.59 3.56 9.77
C GLY A 91 15.12 2.19 9.35
N GLY A 92 16.34 2.05 8.84
CA GLY A 92 17.36 3.06 8.57
C GLY A 92 18.30 2.58 7.48
N MET A 93 18.98 3.55 6.87
CA MET A 93 20.20 3.29 6.13
C MET A 93 21.28 2.91 7.13
N HIS A 94 21.81 1.69 7.01
CA HIS A 94 23.19 1.35 7.34
C HIS A 94 23.63 0.21 6.43
#